data_AF-D3YTK5-F1
#
_entry.id   AF-D3YTK5-F1
#
_cell.length_a   1.000
_cell.length_b   1.000
_cell.length_c   1.000
_cell.angle_alpha   90.00
_cell.angle_beta   90.00
_cell.angle_gamma   90.00
#
_symmetry.space_group_name_H-M   'P 1'
#
loop_
_entity.id
_entity.type
_entity.pdbx_description
1 polymer ?
#
loop_
_entity_poly.entity_id
_entity_poly.type
_entity_poly.pdbx_seq_one_letter_code
_entity_poly.pdbx_strand_id
1 'polypeptide(L)'
;MFPLTRPSLCKQWEAAVKRKNFKPTKYSSICSEHFTPDCFKRECNNKLLKENAVPTIFLYIEPHEKKEDLESQEQLPSPSPPASQVDAAIGLLMPPLQTPDNLSVFCDHNYTVEDTMHQRKRILQLEQQVEKLRKKLKTAQQRCRRQERQLEKLKEVVHFQREKDDASERGYVILPNDYF
;
A
#
# COMPACT_ATOMS: atom_id res chain seq x y z
N MET A 1 2.04 -5.46 -12.91
CA MET A 1 1.35 -6.30 -13.91
C MET A 1 0.67 -5.37 -14.91
N PHE A 2 0.60 -5.74 -16.20
CA PHE A 2 0.07 -4.87 -17.26
C PHE A 2 -1.45 -4.62 -17.14
N PRO A 3 -1.96 -3.41 -17.44
CA PRO A 3 -3.37 -3.06 -17.30
C PRO A 3 -4.22 -3.54 -18.50
N LEU A 4 -4.25 -4.86 -18.75
CA LEU A 4 -4.94 -5.47 -19.90
C LEU A 4 -6.45 -5.16 -19.98
N THR A 5 -7.08 -4.84 -18.85
CA THR A 5 -8.50 -4.42 -18.78
C THR A 5 -8.73 -2.98 -19.24
N ARG A 6 -7.69 -2.19 -19.48
CA ARG A 6 -7.75 -0.78 -19.91
C ARG A 6 -6.92 -0.62 -21.20
N PRO A 7 -7.46 -0.94 -22.39
CA PRO A 7 -6.66 -1.03 -23.62
C PRO A 7 -6.00 0.29 -24.04
N SER A 8 -6.55 1.45 -23.67
CA SER A 8 -5.91 2.76 -23.87
C SER A 8 -4.65 2.93 -23.01
N LEU A 9 -4.71 2.56 -21.72
CA LEU A 9 -3.58 2.61 -20.79
C LEU A 9 -2.53 1.54 -21.14
N CYS A 10 -2.98 0.36 -21.58
CA CYS A 10 -2.13 -0.72 -22.07
C CYS A 10 -1.24 -0.26 -23.23
N LYS A 11 -1.82 0.40 -24.25
CA LYS A 11 -1.09 1.00 -25.38
C LYS A 11 -0.08 2.07 -24.94
N GLN A 12 -0.40 2.88 -23.92
CA GLN A 12 0.55 3.86 -23.38
C GLN A 12 1.76 3.19 -22.71
N TRP A 13 1.52 2.11 -21.96
CA TRP A 13 2.60 1.32 -21.35
C TRP A 13 3.43 0.55 -22.40
N GLU A 14 2.80 0.02 -23.45
CA GLU A 14 3.49 -0.59 -24.61
C GLU A 14 4.42 0.41 -25.30
N ALA A 15 3.90 1.60 -25.63
CA ALA A 15 4.67 2.66 -26.29
C ALA A 15 5.82 3.18 -25.43
N ALA A 16 5.67 3.18 -24.10
CA ALA A 16 6.72 3.59 -23.17
C ALA A 16 7.84 2.52 -23.00
N VAL A 17 7.49 1.23 -23.04
CA VAL A 17 8.46 0.12 -22.95
C VAL A 17 9.40 0.04 -24.16
N LYS A 18 9.01 0.56 -25.33
CA LYS A 18 9.81 0.73 -26.57
C LYS A 18 10.55 -0.52 -27.11
N ARG A 19 10.36 -1.71 -26.53
CA ARG A 19 11.04 -2.95 -26.92
C ARG A 19 10.46 -3.51 -28.23
N LYS A 20 11.30 -3.64 -29.26
CA LYS A 20 10.95 -4.27 -30.55
C LYS A 20 10.28 -5.64 -30.31
N ASN A 21 9.19 -5.91 -31.03
CA ASN A 21 8.39 -7.14 -30.98
C ASN A 21 7.77 -7.52 -29.62
N PHE A 22 7.82 -6.66 -28.60
CA PHE A 22 7.17 -6.93 -27.31
C PHE A 22 5.64 -6.80 -27.40
N LYS A 23 4.92 -7.83 -26.94
CA LYS A 23 3.47 -7.76 -26.66
C LYS A 23 3.25 -8.08 -25.18
N PRO A 24 2.50 -7.25 -24.43
CA PRO A 24 2.25 -7.51 -23.02
C PRO A 24 1.31 -8.69 -22.85
N THR A 25 1.66 -9.57 -21.91
CA THR A 25 0.83 -10.71 -21.50
C THR A 25 0.31 -10.48 -20.08
N LYS A 26 -0.58 -11.35 -19.60
CA LYS A 26 -1.05 -11.31 -18.20
C LYS A 26 0.08 -11.55 -17.17
N TYR A 27 1.21 -12.12 -17.61
CA TYR A 27 2.41 -12.32 -16.80
C TYR A 27 3.41 -11.16 -16.92
N SER A 28 3.21 -10.24 -17.87
CA SER A 28 4.10 -9.09 -18.06
C SER A 28 3.91 -8.06 -16.94
N SER A 29 5.00 -7.76 -16.25
CA SER A 29 5.09 -6.74 -15.22
C SER A 29 6.05 -5.62 -15.65
N ILE A 30 5.93 -4.49 -14.96
CA ILE A 30 6.87 -3.38 -14.94
C ILE A 30 7.08 -3.10 -13.46
N CYS A 31 8.32 -2.95 -13.00
CA CYS A 31 8.60 -2.66 -11.59
C CYS A 31 8.17 -1.24 -11.21
N SER A 32 8.05 -0.96 -9.91
CA SER A 32 7.61 0.35 -9.41
C SER A 32 8.56 1.51 -9.75
N GLU A 33 9.84 1.21 -10.02
CA GLU A 33 10.89 2.20 -10.31
C GLU A 33 10.67 2.96 -11.62
N HIS A 34 9.99 2.35 -12.60
CA HIS A 34 9.66 3.01 -13.86
C HIS A 34 8.56 4.09 -13.74
N PHE A 35 7.95 4.26 -12.55
CA PHE A 35 6.85 5.18 -12.27
C PHE A 35 7.29 6.28 -11.30
N THR A 36 6.85 7.52 -11.53
CA THR A 36 7.09 8.62 -10.59
C THR A 36 6.35 8.38 -9.25
N PRO A 37 6.84 8.92 -8.12
CA PRO A 37 6.16 8.77 -6.82
C PRO A 37 4.69 9.22 -6.82
N ASP A 38 4.35 10.24 -7.62
CA ASP A 38 2.98 10.72 -7.77
C ASP A 38 2.07 9.83 -8.60
N CYS A 39 2.59 8.80 -9.28
CA CYS A 39 1.78 7.78 -9.94
C CYS A 39 1.13 6.79 -8.96
N PHE A 40 1.52 6.77 -7.68
CA PHE A 40 0.96 5.87 -6.67
C PHE A 40 -0.23 6.48 -5.93
N LYS A 41 -1.22 5.66 -5.56
CA LYS A 41 -2.34 6.05 -4.69
C LYS A 41 -1.83 6.14 -3.24
N ARG A 42 -2.02 7.29 -2.59
CA ARG A 42 -1.51 7.57 -1.23
C ARG A 42 -2.39 6.95 -0.12
N GLU A 43 -3.64 6.62 -0.43
CA GLU A 43 -4.63 6.11 0.53
C GLU A 43 -4.54 4.60 0.83
N CYS A 44 -3.76 3.83 0.06
CA CYS A 44 -3.65 2.38 0.22
C CYS A 44 -2.28 1.95 0.77
N ASN A 45 -2.28 0.95 1.66
CA ASN A 45 -1.04 0.42 2.26
C ASN A 45 -0.13 -0.24 1.22
N ASN A 46 -0.72 -0.82 0.16
CA ASN A 46 0.02 -1.42 -0.95
C ASN A 46 0.40 -0.33 -1.96
N LYS A 47 1.54 -0.48 -2.66
CA LYS A 47 1.98 0.43 -3.75
C LYS A 47 1.12 0.29 -5.02
N LEU A 48 -0.17 0.62 -4.94
CA LEU A 48 -1.10 0.57 -6.07
C LEU A 48 -0.95 1.84 -6.93
N LEU A 49 -0.91 1.66 -8.24
CA LEU A 49 -0.84 2.75 -9.21
C LEU A 49 -2.20 3.45 -9.39
N LYS A 50 -2.16 4.74 -9.75
CA LYS A 50 -3.31 5.52 -10.20
C LYS A 50 -3.79 5.02 -11.56
N GLU A 51 -5.06 5.30 -11.86
CA GLU A 51 -5.75 4.82 -13.06
C GLU A 51 -5.29 5.44 -14.39
N ASN A 52 -4.47 6.48 -14.29
CA ASN A 52 -3.80 7.19 -15.38
C ASN A 52 -2.26 7.13 -15.23
N ALA A 53 -1.73 6.26 -14.37
CA ALA A 53 -0.29 6.08 -14.21
C ALA A 53 0.31 5.42 -15.46
N VAL A 54 1.35 6.03 -16.02
CA VAL A 54 2.12 5.53 -17.15
C VAL A 54 3.58 5.42 -16.70
N PRO A 55 4.33 4.36 -17.08
CA PRO A 55 5.75 4.29 -16.79
C PRO A 55 6.48 5.31 -17.66
N THR A 56 7.24 6.20 -17.03
CA THR A 56 7.92 7.33 -17.70
C THR A 56 9.43 7.26 -17.52
N ILE A 57 9.90 6.55 -16.50
CA ILE A 57 11.32 6.46 -16.13
C ILE A 57 11.92 5.23 -16.81
N PHE A 58 12.41 5.39 -18.04
CA PHE A 58 13.22 4.39 -18.73
C PHE A 58 14.62 4.94 -18.96
N LEU A 59 15.61 4.40 -18.25
CA LEU A 59 17.03 4.71 -18.47
C LEU A 59 17.46 4.06 -19.78
N TYR A 60 17.41 4.83 -20.86
CA TYR A 60 17.82 4.37 -22.18
C TYR A 60 19.34 4.49 -22.31
N ILE A 61 20.05 3.39 -22.07
CA ILE A 61 21.44 3.25 -22.50
C ILE A 61 21.38 3.07 -24.02
N GLU A 62 21.57 4.16 -24.76
CA GLU A 62 21.73 4.11 -26.22
C GLU A 62 22.87 3.14 -26.57
N PRO A 63 22.61 2.05 -27.31
CA PRO A 63 23.67 1.29 -27.95
C PRO A 63 24.32 2.24 -28.96
N HIS A 64 25.55 2.66 -28.70
CA HIS A 64 26.21 3.73 -29.44
C HIS A 64 26.50 3.28 -30.89
N GLU A 65 25.55 3.46 -31.80
CA GLU A 65 25.68 3.17 -33.24
C GLU A 65 26.78 4.04 -33.85
N LYS A 66 28.03 3.52 -33.81
CA LYS A 66 29.18 4.10 -34.52
C LYS A 66 28.94 4.01 -36.02
N LYS A 67 28.43 5.10 -36.58
CA LYS A 67 28.53 5.41 -38.01
C LYS A 67 29.87 6.10 -38.23
N GLU A 68 30.85 5.33 -38.70
CA GLU A 68 32.13 5.83 -39.20
C GLU A 68 32.22 5.35 -40.66
N ASP A 69 32.48 6.29 -41.58
CA ASP A 69 32.31 6.14 -43.02
C ASP A 69 33.50 6.86 -43.70
N LEU A 70 34.26 6.12 -44.52
CA LEU A 70 35.39 6.58 -45.36
C LEU A 70 36.63 7.14 -44.60
N GLU A 71 37.88 7.09 -45.10
CA GLU A 71 38.54 6.26 -46.14
C GLU A 71 40.08 6.46 -46.06
N SER A 72 40.89 5.38 -46.21
CA SER A 72 42.36 5.35 -46.43
C SER A 72 43.26 5.98 -45.32
N GLN A 73 44.52 5.61 -45.06
CA GLN A 73 45.57 4.75 -45.69
C GLN A 73 46.58 4.36 -44.56
N GLU A 74 47.57 3.44 -44.59
CA GLU A 74 48.22 2.63 -45.66
C GLU A 74 48.43 1.12 -45.28
N GLN A 75 49.64 0.74 -44.83
CA GLN A 75 50.31 -0.59 -44.83
C GLN A 75 51.50 -0.52 -43.83
N LEU A 76 52.31 -1.52 -43.41
CA LEU A 76 52.45 -3.01 -43.37
C LEU A 76 53.66 -3.29 -42.40
N PRO A 77 54.15 -4.52 -42.11
CA PRO A 77 53.57 -5.87 -42.07
C PRO A 77 53.71 -6.57 -40.68
N SER A 78 53.31 -7.84 -40.57
CA SER A 78 53.55 -8.74 -39.41
C SER A 78 54.91 -9.47 -39.51
N PRO A 79 55.52 -9.91 -38.39
CA PRO A 79 55.68 -11.37 -38.19
C PRO A 79 55.54 -11.87 -36.73
N SER A 80 55.41 -13.20 -36.59
CA SER A 80 55.37 -13.97 -35.33
C SER A 80 55.94 -15.39 -35.57
N PRO A 81 56.08 -16.28 -34.56
CA PRO A 81 56.37 -16.12 -33.12
C PRO A 81 57.74 -16.77 -32.77
N PRO A 82 58.03 -17.10 -31.50
CA PRO A 82 58.07 -18.54 -31.16
C PRO A 82 57.42 -18.89 -29.80
N ALA A 83 57.25 -20.19 -29.54
CA ALA A 83 56.55 -20.72 -28.36
C ALA A 83 57.50 -21.28 -27.27
N SER A 84 56.95 -21.52 -26.08
CA SER A 84 57.49 -22.46 -25.08
C SER A 84 56.34 -23.23 -24.43
N GLN A 85 56.61 -24.44 -23.91
CA GLN A 85 55.61 -25.43 -23.49
C GLN A 85 55.89 -25.96 -22.07
N VAL A 86 54.84 -26.06 -21.25
CA VAL A 86 54.59 -27.01 -20.13
C VAL A 86 53.19 -26.68 -19.57
N ASP A 87 52.37 -27.58 -19.01
CA ASP A 87 52.50 -29.03 -18.78
C ASP A 87 51.11 -29.69 -18.93
N ALA A 88 51.06 -31.02 -19.12
CA ALA A 88 49.82 -31.73 -19.43
C ALA A 88 49.38 -32.75 -18.35
N ALA A 89 48.42 -32.37 -17.50
CA ALA A 89 47.61 -33.31 -16.71
C ALA A 89 46.28 -32.70 -16.21
N ILE A 90 45.28 -33.58 -16.02
CA ILE A 90 43.94 -33.36 -15.41
C ILE A 90 42.86 -32.78 -16.35
N GLY A 91 41.72 -33.50 -16.44
CA GLY A 91 40.43 -32.86 -16.74
C GLY A 91 39.80 -33.02 -18.13
N LEU A 92 39.97 -34.16 -18.83
CA LEU A 92 39.10 -34.50 -19.98
C LEU A 92 37.66 -34.85 -19.54
N LEU A 93 36.91 -33.87 -19.04
CA LEU A 93 35.47 -33.94 -18.82
C LEU A 93 34.83 -32.56 -19.06
N MET A 94 34.33 -32.34 -20.28
CA MET A 94 33.35 -31.29 -20.57
C MET A 94 31.93 -31.83 -20.34
N PRO A 95 31.14 -31.28 -19.40
CA PRO A 95 29.69 -31.39 -19.46
C PRO A 95 29.17 -30.59 -20.66
N PRO A 96 28.17 -31.07 -21.43
CA PRO A 96 27.56 -30.31 -22.51
C PRO A 96 26.87 -29.02 -22.04
N LEU A 97 26.72 -28.06 -22.96
CA LEU A 97 25.99 -26.81 -22.77
C LEU A 97 24.60 -27.03 -22.15
N GLN A 98 24.36 -26.45 -20.97
CA GLN A 98 23.02 -26.25 -20.41
C GLN A 98 22.88 -24.81 -19.88
N THR A 99 22.14 -24.01 -20.64
CA THR A 99 21.34 -22.82 -20.25
C THR A 99 21.68 -22.10 -18.93
N PRO A 100 22.07 -20.80 -18.95
CA PRO A 100 22.21 -19.96 -17.75
C PRO A 100 20.87 -19.49 -17.14
N ASP A 101 19.81 -20.29 -17.28
CA ASP A 101 18.43 -19.97 -16.87
C ASP A 101 18.16 -20.22 -15.37
N ASN A 102 19.01 -19.70 -14.48
CA ASN A 102 18.68 -19.65 -13.05
C ASN A 102 19.28 -18.51 -12.21
N LEU A 103 20.07 -17.59 -12.79
CA LEU A 103 20.67 -16.49 -12.00
C LEU A 103 19.76 -15.26 -11.81
N SER A 104 18.54 -15.28 -12.33
CA SER A 104 17.57 -14.17 -12.23
C SER A 104 16.63 -14.25 -11.01
N VAL A 105 16.64 -15.34 -10.24
CA VAL A 105 15.61 -15.64 -9.21
C VAL A 105 16.10 -15.33 -7.79
N PHE A 106 16.86 -14.24 -7.63
CA PHE A 106 17.29 -13.71 -6.32
C PHE A 106 16.95 -12.22 -6.11
N CYS A 107 16.22 -11.60 -7.03
CA CYS A 107 15.88 -10.17 -7.01
C CYS A 107 14.43 -9.87 -6.58
N ASP A 108 13.80 -10.78 -5.82
CA ASP A 108 12.46 -10.58 -5.25
C ASP A 108 12.43 -11.10 -3.79
N HIS A 109 11.39 -10.77 -3.03
CA HIS A 109 11.16 -11.08 -1.60
C HIS A 109 11.89 -10.24 -0.53
N ASN A 110 12.70 -9.23 -0.87
CA ASN A 110 13.14 -8.27 0.16
C ASN A 110 11.98 -7.36 0.62
N TYR A 111 11.03 -7.07 -0.27
CA TYR A 111 9.83 -6.27 0.04
C TYR A 111 8.84 -6.91 1.02
N THR A 112 8.87 -8.24 1.24
CA THR A 112 7.82 -8.92 2.01
C THR A 112 8.12 -9.01 3.51
N VAL A 113 9.39 -9.16 3.92
CA VAL A 113 9.76 -9.42 5.32
C VAL A 113 9.59 -8.16 6.18
N GLU A 114 10.19 -7.04 5.77
CA GLU A 114 10.06 -5.78 6.52
C GLU A 114 8.62 -5.23 6.50
N ASP A 115 7.93 -5.33 5.37
CA ASP A 115 6.51 -4.95 5.26
C ASP A 115 5.65 -5.79 6.21
N THR A 116 5.86 -7.11 6.25
CA THR A 116 5.19 -8.00 7.22
C THR A 116 5.46 -7.58 8.68
N MET A 117 6.67 -7.16 9.03
CA MET A 117 6.99 -6.67 10.38
C MET A 117 6.24 -5.36 10.69
N HIS A 118 6.21 -4.41 9.76
CA HIS A 118 5.52 -3.13 9.91
C HIS A 118 4.00 -3.31 9.98
N GLN A 119 3.42 -4.19 9.14
CA GLN A 119 2.01 -4.55 9.18
C GLN A 119 1.63 -5.22 10.50
N ARG A 120 2.39 -6.21 10.99
CA ARG A 120 2.17 -6.85 12.30
C ARG A 120 2.21 -5.83 13.44
N LYS A 121 3.21 -4.94 13.44
CA LYS A 121 3.33 -3.85 14.43
C LYS A 121 2.12 -2.89 14.38
N ARG A 122 1.62 -2.58 13.18
CA ARG A 122 0.43 -1.74 12.98
C ARG A 122 -0.87 -2.43 13.42
N ILE A 123 -1.02 -3.73 13.17
CA ILE A 123 -2.16 -4.54 13.64
C ILE A 123 -2.22 -4.52 15.16
N LEU A 124 -1.13 -4.87 15.84
CA LEU A 124 -1.04 -4.84 17.32
C LEU A 124 -1.35 -3.45 17.89
N GLN A 125 -0.88 -2.38 17.24
CA GLN A 125 -1.18 -1.00 17.65
C GLN A 125 -2.67 -0.65 17.50
N LEU A 126 -3.31 -1.10 16.42
CA LEU A 126 -4.74 -0.89 16.19
C LEU A 126 -5.60 -1.70 17.16
N GLU A 127 -5.25 -2.95 17.46
CA GLU A 127 -5.91 -3.79 18.47
C GLU A 127 -5.87 -3.14 19.85
N GLN A 128 -4.71 -2.63 20.28
CA GLN A 128 -4.58 -1.87 21.52
C GLN A 128 -5.45 -0.60 21.54
N GLN A 129 -5.57 0.12 20.42
CA GLN A 129 -6.44 1.29 20.33
C GLN A 129 -7.93 0.91 20.40
N VAL A 130 -8.35 -0.14 19.68
CA VAL A 130 -9.73 -0.67 19.72
C VAL A 130 -10.09 -1.09 21.15
N GLU A 131 -9.20 -1.79 21.84
CA GLU A 131 -9.46 -2.23 23.22
C GLU A 131 -9.50 -1.05 24.22
N LYS A 132 -8.63 -0.05 24.03
CA LYS A 132 -8.67 1.22 24.80
C LYS A 132 -9.97 1.99 24.57
N LEU A 133 -10.50 1.98 23.34
CA LEU A 133 -11.78 2.61 22.99
C LEU A 133 -12.97 1.82 23.55
N ARG A 134 -12.98 0.47 23.46
CA ARG A 134 -13.99 -0.39 24.09
C ARG A 134 -14.09 -0.16 25.60
N LYS A 135 -12.95 -0.08 26.29
CA LYS A 135 -12.90 0.25 27.72
C LYS A 135 -13.49 1.64 28.02
N LYS A 136 -13.08 2.67 27.27
CA LYS A 136 -13.68 4.02 27.40
C LYS A 136 -15.20 4.02 27.17
N LEU A 137 -15.68 3.34 26.13
CA LEU A 137 -17.09 3.24 25.79
C LEU A 137 -17.89 2.58 26.92
N LYS A 138 -17.40 1.46 27.47
CA LYS A 138 -18.04 0.75 28.59
C LYS A 138 -18.16 1.64 29.84
N THR A 139 -17.11 2.39 30.18
CA THR A 139 -17.14 3.35 31.30
C THR A 139 -18.11 4.50 31.05
N ALA A 140 -18.12 5.07 29.83
CA ALA A 140 -19.04 6.15 29.46
C ALA A 140 -20.52 5.68 29.49
N GLN A 141 -20.82 4.50 28.95
CA GLN A 141 -22.14 3.88 29.01
C GLN A 141 -22.58 3.60 30.46
N GLN A 142 -21.68 3.13 31.32
CA GLN A 142 -22.00 2.91 32.74
C GLN A 142 -22.26 4.24 33.48
N ARG A 143 -21.53 5.32 33.13
CA ARG A 143 -21.80 6.67 33.65
C ARG A 143 -23.17 7.17 33.18
N CYS A 144 -23.49 7.05 31.90
CA CYS A 144 -24.79 7.44 31.33
C CYS A 144 -25.96 6.74 32.06
N ARG A 145 -25.90 5.40 32.17
CA ARG A 145 -26.88 4.57 32.90
C ARG A 145 -27.02 4.92 34.39
N ARG A 146 -25.98 5.48 35.03
CA ARG A 146 -26.08 6.00 36.40
C ARG A 146 -26.78 7.36 36.44
N GLN A 147 -26.48 8.25 35.49
CA GLN A 147 -27.11 9.57 35.39
C GLN A 147 -28.60 9.45 35.01
N GLU A 148 -28.96 8.58 34.07
CA GLU A 148 -30.34 8.22 33.70
C GLU A 148 -31.17 7.83 34.94
N ARG A 149 -30.65 6.92 35.78
CA ARG A 149 -31.33 6.49 37.02
C ARG A 149 -31.49 7.60 38.06
N GLN A 150 -30.55 8.54 38.14
CA GLN A 150 -30.69 9.71 39.02
C GLN A 150 -31.74 10.69 38.48
N LEU A 151 -31.79 10.88 37.15
CA LEU A 151 -32.84 11.68 36.51
C LEU A 151 -34.22 11.07 36.73
N GLU A 152 -34.38 9.75 36.61
CA GLU A 152 -35.67 9.10 36.85
C GLU A 152 -36.15 9.29 38.29
N LYS A 153 -35.28 9.06 39.28
CA LYS A 153 -35.60 9.32 40.69
C LYS A 153 -35.93 10.80 40.96
N LEU A 154 -35.30 11.74 40.26
CA LEU A 154 -35.63 13.16 40.36
C LEU A 154 -37.01 13.48 39.75
N LYS A 155 -37.40 12.83 38.64
CA LYS A 155 -38.76 12.95 38.09
C LYS A 155 -39.81 12.42 39.07
N GLU A 156 -39.57 11.26 39.69
CA GLU A 156 -40.47 10.67 40.70
C GLU A 156 -40.74 11.68 41.82
N VAL A 157 -39.70 12.28 42.40
CA VAL A 157 -39.82 13.30 43.45
C VAL A 157 -40.60 14.54 42.97
N VAL A 158 -40.36 15.01 41.75
CA VAL A 158 -41.10 16.14 41.15
C VAL A 158 -42.57 15.79 40.88
N HIS A 159 -42.88 14.54 40.53
CA HIS A 159 -44.25 14.05 40.35
C HIS A 159 -45.02 14.07 41.67
N PHE A 160 -44.47 13.42 42.71
CA PHE A 160 -45.07 13.41 44.05
C PHE A 160 -45.26 14.81 44.65
N GLN A 161 -44.33 15.74 44.38
CA GLN A 161 -44.48 17.12 44.83
C GLN A 161 -45.65 17.82 44.11
N ARG A 162 -45.78 17.67 42.78
CA ARG A 162 -46.93 18.21 42.03
C ARG A 162 -48.25 17.64 42.50
N GLU A 163 -48.37 16.32 42.66
CA GLU A 163 -49.60 15.68 43.16
C GLU A 163 -49.99 16.17 44.56
N LYS A 164 -49.00 16.47 45.41
CA LYS A 164 -49.22 17.05 46.73
C LYS A 164 -49.68 18.50 46.65
N ASP A 165 -49.11 19.31 45.76
CA ASP A 165 -49.48 20.72 45.58
C ASP A 165 -50.89 20.82 44.98
N ASP A 166 -51.19 20.04 43.92
CA ASP A 166 -52.51 19.84 43.32
C ASP A 166 -53.58 19.34 44.31
N ALA A 167 -53.19 18.63 45.37
CA ALA A 167 -54.08 18.19 46.44
C ALA A 167 -54.25 19.27 47.52
N SER A 168 -53.19 20.02 47.83
CA SER A 168 -53.23 21.14 48.77
C SER A 168 -54.06 22.31 48.25
N GLU A 169 -53.98 22.64 46.95
CA GLU A 169 -54.75 23.73 46.34
C GLU A 169 -56.27 23.45 46.40
N ARG A 170 -56.67 22.18 46.23
CA ARG A 170 -58.07 21.72 46.41
C ARG A 170 -58.54 21.67 47.87
N GLY A 171 -57.64 21.83 48.84
CA GLY A 171 -57.98 21.82 50.27
C GLY A 171 -58.54 23.15 50.82
N TYR A 172 -58.27 24.28 50.15
CA TYR A 172 -58.59 25.62 50.67
C TYR A 172 -59.81 26.25 50.00
N VAL A 173 -61.00 25.69 50.25
CA VAL A 173 -62.26 26.40 49.98
C VAL A 173 -62.47 27.45 51.07
N ILE A 174 -62.08 28.70 50.80
CA ILE A 174 -62.38 29.84 51.67
C ILE A 174 -63.87 30.14 51.55
N LEU A 175 -64.65 29.70 52.54
CA LEU A 175 -66.04 30.12 52.69
C LEU A 175 -66.08 31.61 53.07
N PRO A 176 -66.92 32.44 52.42
CA PRO A 176 -67.21 33.79 52.89
C PRO A 176 -67.74 33.72 54.33
N ASN A 177 -67.06 34.42 55.24
CA ASN A 177 -67.39 34.41 56.66
C ASN A 177 -68.40 35.52 56.94
N ASP A 178 -69.62 35.36 56.43
CA ASP A 178 -70.71 36.34 56.48
C ASP A 178 -71.19 36.57 57.92
N TYR A 179 -70.63 37.59 58.57
CA TYR A 179 -70.97 38.02 59.93
C TYR A 179 -71.76 39.34 59.89
N PHE A 180 -73.07 39.23 60.17
CA PHE A 180 -74.07 40.29 60.37
C PHE A 180 -74.51 41.10 59.13
#